data_AF-A0A9X2BRH4-F1
#
_entry.id   AF-A0A9X2BRH4-F1
#
_cell.length_a   1.000
_cell.length_b   1.000
_cell.length_c   1.000
_cell.angle_alpha   90.00
_cell.angle_beta   90.00
_cell.angle_gamma   90.00
#
_symmetry.space_group_name_H-M   'P 1'
#
loop_
_entity.id
_entity.type
_entity.pdbx_description
1 polymer ?
#
loop_
_entity_poly.entity_id
_entity_poly.type
_entity_poly.pdbx_seq_one_letter_code
_entity_poly.pdbx_strand_id
1 'polypeptide(L)'
;MKLRKSWLRPTVYGVLATTLAWTMIRSTAVAAEAEFYHAYTNPNTKEAYYNAYLTTDDGQSKRKVLSRTEEGTWFALPETVIELWGGEGSPYVRVFTQGLAPTPFGEVYLDTAGDRLIGKTGYQNSPSGKFGIRKVIYFEGYSKRVAMFVKNNQNGVIRQVTDSGVWPVTYWLPDGSLLMERYSETAKQNEIVRMNPDTQETHRLFLASLLGYDEQRGELLLTYNEPTRKTHLYNVRTRKVRSVTDQEVQAFYDRVQGSAATKAPEVPDDLEADQLPVKTLEYVQEGEANLTLNGAKIALPFVFFGLDRELYIPVRPVSDRLSWEVKRSSGSNMKSYRYTVSTGTQSFQIDRSNSKVIGDRLYLKANDFTQLVSGWGIEWIPVK
;
A
#
# COMPACT_ATOMS: atom_id res chain seq x y z
N MET A 1 -18.19 53.18 29.31
CA MET A 1 -18.57 54.47 28.69
C MET A 1 -17.37 54.97 27.86
N LYS A 2 -17.62 55.35 26.59
CA LYS A 2 -16.76 56.08 25.63
C LYS A 2 -15.65 55.32 24.86
N LEU A 3 -16.08 54.86 23.67
CA LEU A 3 -15.56 55.21 22.33
C LEU A 3 -14.42 56.25 22.26
N ARG A 4 -13.44 55.99 21.37
CA ARG A 4 -13.02 56.80 20.19
C ARG A 4 -11.64 56.32 19.70
N LYS A 5 -11.19 56.55 18.46
CA LYS A 5 -11.79 56.70 17.12
C LYS A 5 -10.58 56.65 16.17
N SER A 6 -10.58 55.68 15.27
CA SER A 6 -10.30 55.80 13.84
C SER A 6 -9.67 57.10 13.27
N TRP A 7 -8.58 56.91 12.52
CA TRP A 7 -8.46 57.13 11.05
C TRP A 7 -7.88 58.44 10.47
N LEU A 8 -7.15 58.22 9.35
CA LEU A 8 -6.81 59.10 8.19
C LEU A 8 -5.50 59.91 8.38
N ARG A 9 -4.59 60.09 7.40
CA ARG A 9 -4.61 59.94 5.92
C ARG A 9 -3.16 60.16 5.35
N PRO A 10 -2.89 60.29 4.03
CA PRO A 10 -1.88 59.50 3.34
C PRO A 10 -0.80 60.32 2.56
N THR A 11 0.11 59.58 1.89
CA THR A 11 0.91 59.84 0.67
C THR A 11 1.31 61.26 0.23
N VAL A 12 2.61 61.47 -0.07
CA VAL A 12 3.11 62.23 -1.25
C VAL A 12 4.53 61.75 -1.70
N TYR A 13 4.59 61.27 -2.96
CA TYR A 13 5.57 61.35 -4.07
C TYR A 13 7.10 61.61 -3.96
N GLY A 14 7.83 60.80 -4.77
CA GLY A 14 8.82 61.23 -5.82
C GLY A 14 10.32 61.01 -5.50
N VAL A 15 11.26 60.72 -6.40
CA VAL A 15 11.34 60.34 -7.85
C VAL A 15 12.85 60.11 -8.20
N LEU A 16 13.17 59.13 -9.08
CA LEU A 16 14.40 58.92 -9.94
C LEU A 16 15.84 58.92 -9.33
N ALA A 17 16.88 58.27 -9.86
CA ALA A 17 17.12 57.22 -10.87
C ALA A 17 18.63 56.84 -10.83
N THR A 18 18.90 55.55 -11.02
CA THR A 18 20.07 54.86 -11.66
C THR A 18 21.50 55.42 -11.53
N THR A 19 22.41 54.54 -11.07
CA THR A 19 23.66 54.21 -11.77
C THR A 19 23.98 52.73 -11.59
N LEU A 20 24.24 52.05 -12.71
CA LEU A 20 24.77 50.69 -12.80
C LEU A 20 26.23 50.67 -12.36
N ALA A 21 26.60 49.72 -11.51
CA ALA A 21 27.92 49.10 -11.54
C ALA A 21 27.79 47.65 -11.06
N TRP A 22 28.23 46.74 -11.92
CA TRP A 22 28.37 45.32 -11.67
C TRP A 22 29.21 45.05 -10.42
N THR A 23 28.66 44.27 -9.49
CA THR A 23 29.45 43.36 -8.66
C THR A 23 28.72 42.04 -8.62
N MET A 24 29.45 41.02 -9.02
CA MET A 24 29.02 39.65 -9.26
C MET A 24 28.01 39.16 -8.21
N ILE A 25 26.86 38.68 -8.70
CA ILE A 25 26.09 37.71 -7.94
C ILE A 25 27.03 36.52 -7.77
N ARG A 26 27.59 36.36 -6.56
CA ARG A 26 28.00 35.03 -6.12
C ARG A 26 26.73 34.20 -6.19
N SER A 27 26.57 33.45 -7.28
CA SER A 27 25.95 32.14 -7.17
C SER A 27 26.79 31.43 -6.12
N THR A 28 26.30 31.42 -4.88
CA THR A 28 26.64 30.33 -3.99
C THR A 28 26.04 29.12 -4.66
N ALA A 29 26.83 28.43 -5.49
CA ALA A 29 26.55 27.05 -5.82
C ALA A 29 26.37 26.38 -4.46
N VAL A 30 25.13 26.01 -4.16
CA VAL A 30 24.87 25.11 -3.03
C VAL A 30 25.60 23.84 -3.45
N ALA A 31 26.64 23.46 -2.72
CA ALA A 31 27.38 22.24 -3.04
C ALA A 31 26.36 21.10 -3.12
N ALA A 32 26.43 20.29 -4.17
CA ALA A 32 25.59 19.12 -4.28
C ALA A 32 25.75 18.28 -3.00
N GLU A 33 24.64 18.08 -2.29
CA GLU A 33 24.59 17.30 -1.06
C GLU A 33 23.89 15.99 -1.36
N ALA A 34 24.52 14.88 -0.96
CA ALA A 34 24.01 13.53 -1.17
C ALA A 34 23.87 12.82 0.17
N GLU A 35 22.65 12.41 0.50
CA GLU A 35 22.39 11.56 1.65
C GLU A 35 22.04 10.14 1.20
N PHE A 36 22.68 9.15 1.82
CA PHE A 36 22.48 7.74 1.49
C PHE A 36 21.93 6.98 2.68
N TYR A 37 20.79 6.34 2.50
CA TYR A 37 20.14 5.52 3.52
C TYR A 37 20.14 4.08 3.05
N HIS A 38 20.81 3.20 3.81
CA HIS A 38 20.72 1.76 3.58
C HIS A 38 19.28 1.31 3.73
N ALA A 39 18.82 0.57 2.73
CA ALA A 39 17.41 0.16 2.63
C ALA A 39 17.25 -1.36 2.74
N TYR A 40 18.20 -2.15 2.23
CA TYR A 40 18.13 -3.61 2.22
C TYR A 40 19.47 -4.22 1.81
N THR A 41 19.77 -5.44 2.29
CA THR A 41 20.83 -6.28 1.74
C THR A 41 20.27 -7.67 1.46
N ASN A 42 20.45 -8.16 0.23
CA ASN A 42 20.02 -9.50 -0.14
C ASN A 42 20.86 -10.54 0.61
N PRO A 43 20.27 -11.44 1.41
CA PRO A 43 21.02 -12.43 2.16
C PRO A 43 21.71 -13.47 1.27
N ASN A 44 21.21 -13.68 0.04
CA ASN A 44 21.72 -14.67 -0.91
C ASN A 44 22.80 -14.09 -1.82
N THR A 45 22.55 -12.94 -2.46
CA THR A 45 23.50 -12.31 -3.41
C THR A 45 24.45 -11.32 -2.74
N LYS A 46 24.22 -10.99 -1.46
CA LYS A 46 24.93 -9.95 -0.69
C LYS A 46 24.87 -8.54 -1.28
N GLU A 47 24.07 -8.34 -2.33
CA GLU A 47 23.86 -7.02 -2.91
C GLU A 47 23.12 -6.11 -1.93
N ALA A 48 23.70 -4.94 -1.66
CA ALA A 48 23.15 -3.92 -0.78
C ALA A 48 22.48 -2.81 -1.60
N TYR A 49 21.36 -2.29 -1.12
CA TYR A 49 20.56 -1.26 -1.76
C TYR A 49 20.44 -0.04 -0.86
N TYR A 50 20.49 1.14 -1.47
CA TYR A 50 20.49 2.43 -0.80
C TYR A 50 19.50 3.38 -1.45
N ASN A 51 18.70 4.07 -0.65
CA ASN A 51 17.94 5.23 -1.10
C ASN A 51 18.86 6.45 -1.03
N ALA A 52 19.13 7.07 -2.17
CA ALA A 52 19.92 8.28 -2.30
C ALA A 52 19.02 9.50 -2.50
N TYR A 53 19.19 10.51 -1.66
CA TYR A 53 18.56 11.82 -1.80
C TYR A 53 19.65 12.80 -2.22
N LEU A 54 19.56 13.28 -3.45
CA LEU A 54 20.56 14.12 -4.10
C LEU A 54 20.00 15.53 -4.24
N THR A 55 20.76 16.53 -3.84
CA THR A 55 20.47 17.93 -4.18
C THR A 55 21.40 18.36 -5.29
N THR A 56 20.85 18.72 -6.45
CA THR A 56 21.65 19.19 -7.58
C THR A 56 22.07 20.64 -7.40
N ASP A 57 23.07 21.10 -8.17
CA ASP A 57 23.62 22.46 -8.11
C ASP A 57 22.57 23.57 -8.34
N ASP A 58 21.47 23.26 -9.03
CA ASP A 58 20.33 24.15 -9.26
C ASP A 58 19.28 24.13 -8.12
N GLY A 59 19.57 23.42 -7.03
CA GLY A 59 18.72 23.30 -5.85
C GLY A 59 17.55 22.31 -5.99
N GLN A 60 17.49 21.54 -7.07
CA GLN A 60 16.46 20.50 -7.22
C GLN A 60 16.81 19.25 -6.42
N SER A 61 15.82 18.69 -5.73
CA SER A 61 15.98 17.39 -5.07
C SER A 61 15.63 16.26 -6.04
N LYS A 62 16.55 15.31 -6.19
CA LYS A 62 16.38 14.06 -6.94
C LYS A 62 16.46 12.88 -5.98
N ARG A 63 15.73 11.81 -6.31
CA ARG A 63 15.79 10.53 -5.60
C ARG A 63 16.28 9.48 -6.56
N LYS A 64 17.20 8.64 -6.09
CA LYS A 64 17.71 7.49 -6.83
C LYS A 64 17.85 6.30 -5.89
N VAL A 65 17.71 5.10 -6.44
CA VAL A 65 18.09 3.89 -5.71
C VAL A 65 19.40 3.37 -6.28
N LEU A 66 20.37 3.17 -5.40
CA LEU A 66 21.67 2.62 -5.73
C LEU A 66 21.77 1.19 -5.25
N SER A 67 22.61 0.41 -5.92
CA SER A 67 22.95 -0.95 -5.50
C SER A 67 24.46 -1.16 -5.52
N ARG A 68 24.95 -1.95 -4.58
CA ARG A 68 26.34 -2.36 -4.45
C ARG A 68 26.41 -3.88 -4.39
N THR A 69 27.04 -4.47 -5.39
CA THR A 69 27.32 -5.92 -5.47
C THR A 69 28.24 -6.39 -4.34
N GLU A 70 28.34 -7.70 -4.12
CA GLU A 70 29.24 -8.29 -3.12
C GLU A 70 30.70 -7.88 -3.36
N GLU A 71 31.10 -7.81 -4.63
CA GLU A 71 32.43 -7.42 -5.09
C GLU A 71 32.68 -5.91 -4.95
N GLY A 72 31.65 -5.13 -4.62
CA GLY A 72 31.74 -3.69 -4.38
C GLY A 72 31.47 -2.80 -5.60
N THR A 73 31.04 -3.37 -6.72
CA THR A 73 30.64 -2.58 -7.91
C THR A 73 29.30 -1.89 -7.66
N TRP A 74 29.24 -0.59 -8.00
CA TRP A 74 28.07 0.26 -7.81
C TRP A 74 27.25 0.41 -9.10
N PHE A 75 25.94 0.40 -8.95
CA PHE A 75 24.98 0.66 -10.02
C PHE A 75 23.86 1.58 -9.54
N ALA A 76 23.26 2.31 -10.45
CA ALA A 76 21.96 2.94 -10.26
C ALA A 76 20.83 2.02 -10.76
N LEU A 77 19.68 2.04 -10.10
CA LEU A 77 18.45 1.47 -10.67
C LEU A 77 17.82 2.45 -11.68
N PRO A 78 16.96 1.98 -12.60
CA PRO A 78 16.22 2.85 -13.53
C PRO A 78 15.45 3.96 -12.80
N GLU A 79 15.26 5.10 -13.46
CA GLU A 79 14.51 6.26 -12.92
C GLU A 79 13.05 5.93 -12.56
N THR A 80 12.51 4.83 -13.10
CA THR A 80 11.19 4.32 -12.71
C THR A 80 11.15 3.79 -11.28
N VAL A 81 12.31 3.59 -10.63
CA VAL A 81 12.48 3.16 -9.24
C VAL A 81 12.97 4.34 -8.40
N ILE A 82 12.08 4.88 -7.56
CA ILE A 82 12.34 6.09 -6.79
C ILE A 82 12.88 5.77 -5.40
N GLU A 83 12.36 4.71 -4.79
CA GLU A 83 12.61 4.40 -3.39
C GLU A 83 12.32 2.93 -3.13
N LEU A 84 12.99 2.38 -2.12
CA LEU A 84 12.91 0.97 -1.81
C LEU A 84 12.90 0.75 -0.28
N TRP A 85 12.17 -0.27 0.15
CA TRP A 85 12.05 -0.67 1.55
C TRP A 85 12.00 -2.19 1.65
N GLY A 86 12.96 -2.77 2.37
CA GLY A 86 13.04 -4.18 2.68
C GLY A 86 13.12 -4.44 4.17
N GLY A 87 12.44 -5.48 4.65
CA GLY A 87 12.75 -6.06 5.94
C GLY A 87 13.95 -7.00 5.83
N GLU A 88 14.77 -7.09 6.88
CA GLU A 88 15.86 -8.08 6.93
C GLU A 88 15.32 -9.49 6.65
N GLY A 89 15.97 -10.22 5.74
CA GLY A 89 15.60 -11.60 5.39
C GLY A 89 14.44 -11.79 4.41
N SER A 90 13.77 -10.73 3.94
CA SER A 90 12.73 -10.86 2.90
C SER A 90 13.34 -11.00 1.50
N PRO A 91 13.08 -12.07 0.73
CA PRO A 91 13.61 -12.20 -0.64
C PRO A 91 13.03 -11.19 -1.64
N TYR A 92 11.95 -10.50 -1.26
CA TYR A 92 11.32 -9.45 -2.06
C TYR A 92 11.47 -8.11 -1.37
N VAL A 93 11.86 -7.11 -2.15
CA VAL A 93 12.02 -5.75 -1.65
C VAL A 93 10.94 -4.89 -2.27
N ARG A 94 10.16 -4.18 -1.46
CA ARG A 94 9.05 -3.38 -1.99
C ARG A 94 9.62 -2.08 -2.54
N VAL A 95 9.12 -1.69 -3.70
CA VAL A 95 9.63 -0.56 -4.49
C VAL A 95 8.53 0.47 -4.68
N PHE A 96 8.87 1.74 -4.53
CA PHE A 96 8.07 2.86 -5.00
C PHE A 96 8.50 3.22 -6.42
N THR A 97 7.53 3.18 -7.34
CA THR A 97 7.80 3.35 -8.76
C THR A 97 7.00 4.50 -9.37
N GLN A 98 7.56 5.13 -10.40
CA GLN A 98 6.88 6.12 -11.22
C GLN A 98 7.06 5.79 -12.71
N GLY A 99 6.07 6.13 -13.53
CA GLY A 99 6.19 6.05 -14.99
C GLY A 99 6.25 4.64 -15.57
N LEU A 100 6.01 3.59 -14.78
CA LEU A 100 5.93 2.22 -15.30
C LEU A 100 4.75 2.06 -16.29
N ALA A 101 5.03 1.36 -17.38
CA ALA A 101 4.08 1.01 -18.43
C ALA A 101 4.08 -0.52 -18.65
N PRO A 102 2.95 -1.21 -18.45
CA PRO A 102 1.67 -0.68 -17.96
C PRO A 102 1.77 -0.20 -16.51
N THR A 103 0.88 0.72 -16.11
CA THR A 103 0.80 1.18 -14.72
C THR A 103 0.53 -0.02 -13.80
N PRO A 104 1.32 -0.22 -12.74
CA PRO A 104 1.16 -1.38 -11.88
C PRO A 104 -0.23 -1.48 -11.28
N PHE A 105 -0.77 -2.70 -11.29
CA PHE A 105 -1.99 -3.03 -10.58
C PHE A 105 -1.73 -3.44 -9.14
N GLY A 106 -0.57 -3.17 -8.57
CA GLY A 106 -0.33 -3.56 -7.20
C GLY A 106 0.87 -2.88 -6.64
N GLU A 107 1.45 -3.55 -5.68
CA GLU A 107 2.77 -3.20 -5.22
C GLU A 107 3.77 -3.72 -6.24
N VAL A 108 4.86 -2.99 -6.36
CA VAL A 108 5.99 -3.44 -7.16
C VAL A 108 7.06 -3.93 -6.19
N TYR A 109 7.64 -5.07 -6.53
CA TYR A 109 8.73 -5.67 -5.78
C TYR A 109 9.94 -5.83 -6.69
N LEU A 110 11.12 -5.57 -6.16
CA LEU A 110 12.37 -5.94 -6.82
C LEU A 110 12.67 -7.40 -6.49
N ASP A 111 12.70 -8.24 -7.52
CA ASP A 111 13.36 -9.53 -7.48
C ASP A 111 14.85 -9.30 -7.75
N THR A 112 15.58 -9.20 -6.65
CA THR A 112 17.01 -8.86 -6.63
C THR A 112 17.90 -9.97 -7.17
N ALA A 113 17.41 -11.21 -7.28
CA ALA A 113 18.15 -12.31 -7.90
C ALA A 113 17.92 -12.39 -9.42
N GLY A 114 16.74 -11.97 -9.86
CA GLY A 114 16.35 -11.97 -11.27
C GLY A 114 16.47 -10.63 -11.99
N ASP A 115 16.99 -9.58 -11.34
CA ASP A 115 17.07 -8.19 -11.84
C ASP A 115 15.78 -7.73 -12.55
N ARG A 116 14.63 -7.92 -11.88
CA ARG A 116 13.31 -7.58 -12.44
C ARG A 116 12.37 -6.96 -11.42
N LEU A 117 11.49 -6.10 -11.90
CA LEU A 117 10.37 -5.55 -11.15
C LEU A 117 9.14 -6.44 -11.35
N ILE A 118 8.61 -6.95 -10.25
CA ILE A 118 7.42 -7.79 -10.23
C ILE A 118 6.27 -6.97 -9.64
N GLY A 119 5.29 -6.65 -10.49
CA GLY A 119 4.01 -6.13 -10.04
C GLY A 119 3.18 -7.28 -9.52
N LYS A 120 2.92 -7.33 -8.21
CA LYS A 120 2.04 -8.34 -7.62
C LYS A 120 1.24 -7.78 -6.45
N THR A 121 0.22 -8.51 -6.05
CA THR A 121 -0.55 -8.13 -4.88
C THR A 121 0.18 -8.59 -3.62
N GLY A 122 0.59 -7.65 -2.76
CA GLY A 122 1.16 -7.97 -1.46
C GLY A 122 0.11 -8.43 -0.47
N TYR A 123 0.43 -9.51 0.25
CA TYR A 123 -0.36 -10.05 1.34
C TYR A 123 0.49 -10.24 2.59
N GLN A 124 -0.06 -9.92 3.75
CA GLN A 124 0.47 -10.41 5.02
C GLN A 124 -0.03 -11.84 5.21
N ASN A 125 0.86 -12.82 5.06
CA ASN A 125 0.50 -14.23 5.14
C ASN A 125 0.30 -14.71 6.58
N SER A 126 -0.59 -15.68 6.76
CA SER A 126 -0.73 -16.43 8.00
C SER A 126 0.56 -17.22 8.29
N PRO A 127 0.83 -17.62 9.56
CA PRO A 127 2.01 -18.42 9.90
C PRO A 127 2.17 -19.68 9.06
N SER A 128 1.06 -20.33 8.69
CA SER A 128 1.04 -21.50 7.82
C SER A 128 1.19 -21.20 6.32
N GLY A 129 1.18 -19.94 5.90
CA GLY A 129 1.11 -19.53 4.51
C GLY A 129 -0.23 -19.83 3.81
N LYS A 130 -1.18 -20.51 4.47
CA LYS A 130 -2.47 -20.92 3.86
C LYS A 130 -3.34 -19.73 3.46
N PHE A 131 -3.23 -18.60 4.16
CA PHE A 131 -4.01 -17.40 3.87
C PHE A 131 -3.12 -16.17 3.79
N GLY A 132 -3.61 -15.14 3.09
CA GLY A 132 -3.03 -13.82 3.06
C GLY A 132 -4.08 -12.75 3.30
N ILE A 133 -3.77 -11.71 4.06
CA ILE A 133 -4.62 -10.51 4.17
C ILE A 133 -4.05 -9.36 3.36
N ARG A 134 -4.97 -8.59 2.76
CA ARG A 134 -4.67 -7.30 2.12
C ARG A 134 -5.67 -6.25 2.56
N LYS A 135 -5.19 -5.03 2.78
CA LYS A 135 -6.02 -3.86 3.07
C LYS A 135 -5.82 -2.85 1.97
N VAL A 136 -6.92 -2.29 1.48
CA VAL A 136 -6.90 -1.29 0.40
C VAL A 136 -7.67 -0.06 0.86
N ILE A 137 -6.98 1.09 0.91
CA ILE A 137 -7.63 2.38 1.10
C ILE A 137 -8.29 2.77 -0.22
N TYR A 138 -9.51 3.25 -0.13
CA TYR A 138 -10.20 3.88 -1.23
C TYR A 138 -11.09 5.00 -0.70
N PHE A 139 -11.65 5.80 -1.61
CA PHE A 139 -12.48 6.93 -1.25
C PHE A 139 -13.87 6.77 -1.86
N GLU A 140 -14.88 6.82 -1.01
CA GLU A 140 -16.26 6.90 -1.43
C GLU A 140 -16.73 8.35 -1.29
N GLY A 141 -16.68 9.08 -2.41
CA GLY A 141 -16.78 10.54 -2.34
C GLY A 141 -15.57 11.14 -1.63
N TYR A 142 -15.80 11.81 -0.50
CA TYR A 142 -14.74 12.37 0.34
C TYR A 142 -14.44 11.52 1.59
N SER A 143 -15.16 10.41 1.77
CA SER A 143 -15.00 9.55 2.93
C SER A 143 -13.93 8.49 2.63
N LYS A 144 -12.87 8.49 3.44
CA LYS A 144 -11.89 7.40 3.45
C LYS A 144 -12.59 6.10 3.85
N ARG A 145 -12.31 5.04 3.10
CA ARG A 145 -12.74 3.67 3.36
C ARG A 145 -11.54 2.74 3.28
N VAL A 146 -11.63 1.61 3.97
CA VAL A 146 -10.63 0.55 3.99
C VAL A 146 -11.37 -0.76 3.76
N ALA A 147 -11.15 -1.35 2.59
CA ALA A 147 -11.58 -2.70 2.30
C ALA A 147 -10.51 -3.69 2.75
N MET A 148 -10.90 -4.75 3.45
CA MET A 148 -10.00 -5.84 3.80
C MET A 148 -10.39 -7.10 3.03
N PHE A 149 -9.38 -7.76 2.49
CA PHE A 149 -9.51 -8.98 1.72
C PHE A 149 -8.71 -10.11 2.36
N VAL A 150 -9.24 -11.32 2.26
CA VAL A 150 -8.56 -12.56 2.60
C VAL A 150 -8.41 -13.37 1.31
N LYS A 151 -7.17 -13.76 1.00
CA LYS A 151 -6.84 -14.74 -0.03
C LYS A 151 -6.66 -16.10 0.62
N ASN A 152 -7.27 -17.13 0.06
CA ASN A 152 -6.87 -18.50 0.32
C ASN A 152 -5.77 -18.87 -0.69
N ASN A 153 -4.55 -19.07 -0.20
CA ASN A 153 -3.39 -19.29 -1.04
C ASN A 153 -3.39 -20.67 -1.72
N GLN A 154 -4.13 -21.65 -1.18
CA GLN A 154 -4.21 -23.00 -1.76
C GLN A 154 -5.09 -23.07 -3.02
N ASN A 155 -6.10 -22.21 -3.13
CA ASN A 155 -7.00 -22.19 -4.29
C ASN A 155 -7.03 -20.83 -5.01
N GLY A 156 -6.29 -19.85 -4.53
CA GLY A 156 -6.18 -18.50 -5.10
C GLY A 156 -7.37 -17.58 -4.82
N VAL A 157 -8.47 -18.06 -4.24
CA VAL A 157 -9.71 -17.27 -4.15
C VAL A 157 -9.57 -16.13 -3.15
N ILE A 158 -9.99 -14.93 -3.56
CA ILE A 158 -9.95 -13.70 -2.76
C ILE A 158 -11.37 -13.27 -2.39
N ARG A 159 -11.59 -12.92 -1.12
CA ARG A 159 -12.88 -12.43 -0.61
C ARG A 159 -12.71 -11.17 0.21
N GLN A 160 -13.58 -10.19 -0.03
CA GLN A 160 -13.73 -9.04 0.85
C GLN A 160 -14.40 -9.51 2.16
N VAL A 161 -13.79 -9.21 3.30
CA VAL A 161 -14.30 -9.60 4.62
C VAL A 161 -14.73 -8.41 5.47
N THR A 162 -14.20 -7.22 5.19
CA THR A 162 -14.66 -5.97 5.83
C THR A 162 -14.61 -4.78 4.89
N ASP A 163 -15.39 -3.76 5.25
CA ASP A 163 -15.40 -2.45 4.62
C ASP A 163 -15.68 -1.40 5.71
N SER A 164 -14.68 -0.63 6.12
CA SER A 164 -14.77 0.29 7.26
C SER A 164 -14.17 1.66 6.98
N GLY A 165 -14.61 2.69 7.72
CA GLY A 165 -13.98 4.02 7.67
C GLY A 165 -12.62 4.09 8.37
N VAL A 166 -12.27 3.06 9.15
CA VAL A 166 -11.05 2.97 9.95
C VAL A 166 -10.17 1.85 9.41
N TRP A 167 -8.86 2.01 9.52
CA TRP A 167 -7.89 0.95 9.22
C TRP A 167 -7.99 -0.14 10.29
N PRO A 168 -8.45 -1.36 9.95
CA PRO A 168 -8.61 -2.40 10.96
C PRO A 168 -7.25 -2.84 11.49
N VAL A 169 -7.10 -2.90 12.81
CA VAL A 169 -5.93 -3.52 13.46
C VAL A 169 -6.13 -5.03 13.36
N THR A 170 -5.12 -5.75 12.83
CA THR A 170 -5.22 -7.19 12.61
C THR A 170 -3.91 -7.90 12.90
N TYR A 171 -4.01 -9.10 13.45
CA TYR A 171 -2.86 -9.98 13.66
C TYR A 171 -3.24 -11.42 13.34
N TRP A 172 -2.32 -12.16 12.72
CA TRP A 172 -2.46 -13.60 12.62
C TRP A 172 -2.14 -14.25 13.96
N LEU A 173 -2.97 -15.21 14.37
CA LEU A 173 -2.70 -16.05 15.53
C LEU A 173 -1.96 -17.32 15.08
N PRO A 174 -1.27 -18.03 16.00
CA PRO A 174 -0.44 -19.19 15.65
C PRO A 174 -1.23 -20.34 15.01
N ASP A 175 -2.54 -20.43 15.27
CA ASP A 175 -3.42 -21.43 14.67
C ASP A 175 -4.00 -21.00 13.30
N GLY A 176 -3.52 -19.89 12.74
CA GLY A 176 -3.93 -19.41 11.42
C GLY A 176 -5.25 -18.64 11.40
N SER A 177 -5.91 -18.45 12.55
CA SER A 177 -7.06 -17.55 12.66
C SER A 177 -6.63 -16.08 12.68
N LEU A 178 -7.52 -15.18 12.28
CA LEU A 178 -7.24 -13.75 12.21
C LEU A 178 -7.88 -13.02 13.41
N LEU A 179 -7.04 -12.38 14.23
CA LEU A 179 -7.50 -11.43 15.23
C LEU A 179 -7.77 -10.08 14.56
N MET A 180 -8.88 -9.43 14.89
CA MET A 180 -9.26 -8.14 14.35
C MET A 180 -9.88 -7.24 15.41
N GLU A 181 -9.55 -5.95 15.39
CA GLU A 181 -10.35 -4.91 16.04
C GLU A 181 -11.30 -4.28 15.02
N ARG A 182 -12.58 -4.13 15.39
CA ARG A 182 -13.58 -3.41 14.58
C ARG A 182 -14.62 -2.74 15.48
N TYR A 183 -15.38 -1.82 14.92
CA TYR A 183 -16.54 -1.24 15.60
C TYR A 183 -17.76 -2.18 15.48
N SER A 184 -18.41 -2.47 16.60
CA SER A 184 -19.67 -3.22 16.64
C SER A 184 -20.85 -2.25 16.58
N GLU A 185 -21.62 -2.29 15.50
CA GLU A 185 -22.85 -1.49 15.39
C GLU A 185 -23.88 -1.87 16.46
N THR A 186 -23.97 -3.15 16.81
CA THR A 186 -24.91 -3.66 17.82
C THR A 186 -24.52 -3.21 19.23
N ALA A 187 -23.25 -3.32 19.60
CA ALA A 187 -22.78 -2.92 20.94
C ALA A 187 -22.46 -1.41 21.04
N LYS A 188 -22.37 -0.71 19.89
CA LYS A 188 -21.97 0.69 19.75
C LYS A 188 -20.59 1.00 20.35
N GLN A 189 -19.66 0.05 20.25
CA GLN A 189 -18.31 0.11 20.81
C GLN A 189 -17.33 -0.74 20.01
N ASN A 190 -16.03 -0.54 20.23
CA ASN A 190 -15.00 -1.40 19.64
C ASN A 190 -15.09 -2.83 20.18
N GLU A 191 -14.87 -3.81 19.31
CA GLU A 191 -14.78 -5.21 19.68
C GLU A 191 -13.51 -5.83 19.10
N ILE A 192 -12.93 -6.74 19.88
CA ILE A 192 -11.88 -7.63 19.42
C ILE A 192 -12.55 -8.95 19.03
N VAL A 193 -12.40 -9.34 17.78
CA VAL A 193 -12.97 -10.56 17.21
C VAL A 193 -11.88 -11.47 16.69
N ARG A 194 -12.20 -12.76 16.66
CA ARG A 194 -11.42 -13.79 16.01
C ARG A 194 -12.19 -14.31 14.80
N MET A 195 -11.59 -14.25 13.63
CA MET A 195 -12.17 -14.73 12.38
C MET A 195 -11.50 -16.03 11.95
N ASN A 196 -12.31 -17.03 11.59
CA ASN A 196 -11.82 -18.19 10.85
C ASN A 196 -11.73 -17.80 9.35
N PRO A 197 -10.54 -17.78 8.73
CA PRO A 197 -10.40 -17.37 7.33
C PRO A 197 -10.98 -18.35 6.32
N ASP A 198 -11.16 -19.63 6.67
CA ASP A 198 -11.81 -20.63 5.80
C ASP A 198 -13.32 -20.34 5.69
N THR A 199 -14.00 -20.18 6.84
CA THR A 199 -15.46 -20.03 6.91
C THR A 199 -15.93 -18.58 6.90
N GLN A 200 -15.02 -17.64 7.15
CA GLN A 200 -15.27 -16.21 7.43
C GLN A 200 -16.13 -15.95 8.68
N GLU A 201 -16.38 -16.98 9.50
CA GLU A 201 -17.11 -16.81 10.75
C GLU A 201 -16.28 -16.02 11.76
N THR A 202 -16.92 -15.07 12.43
CA THR A 202 -16.29 -14.24 13.46
C THR A 202 -16.87 -14.52 14.82
N HIS A 203 -15.99 -14.72 15.81
CA HIS A 203 -16.35 -14.84 17.22
C HIS A 203 -15.83 -13.64 18.00
N ARG A 204 -16.72 -12.96 18.74
CA ARG A 204 -16.31 -11.89 19.65
C ARG A 204 -15.52 -12.47 20.81
N LEU A 205 -14.35 -11.89 21.07
CA LEU A 205 -13.56 -12.17 22.26
C LEU A 205 -13.85 -11.15 23.35
N PHE A 206 -13.82 -9.85 23.01
CA PHE A 206 -13.95 -8.76 23.98
C PHE A 206 -14.68 -7.55 23.39
N LEU A 207 -15.35 -6.78 24.25
CA LEU A 207 -15.70 -5.37 23.99
C LEU A 207 -14.57 -4.50 24.54
N ALA A 208 -13.54 -4.35 23.72
CA ALA A 208 -12.28 -3.70 24.09
C ALA A 208 -11.61 -3.12 22.84
N SER A 209 -10.63 -2.25 23.06
CA SER A 209 -9.70 -1.77 22.04
C SER A 209 -8.37 -2.52 22.15
N LEU A 210 -7.77 -2.87 21.01
CA LEU A 210 -6.53 -3.64 20.93
C LEU A 210 -5.33 -2.68 20.86
N LEU A 211 -4.39 -2.83 21.79
CA LEU A 211 -3.19 -1.99 21.85
C LEU A 211 -1.98 -2.65 21.18
N GLY A 212 -1.90 -3.98 21.20
CA GLY A 212 -0.84 -4.71 20.52
C GLY A 212 -0.93 -6.22 20.70
N TYR A 213 -0.09 -6.94 19.95
CA TYR A 213 0.07 -8.39 20.04
C TYR A 213 1.55 -8.77 20.09
N ASP A 214 1.95 -9.50 21.14
CA ASP A 214 3.25 -10.15 21.26
C ASP A 214 3.07 -11.59 20.73
N GLU A 215 3.49 -11.81 19.48
CA GLU A 215 3.36 -13.10 18.79
C GLU A 215 4.13 -14.21 19.49
N GLN A 216 5.36 -13.90 19.95
CA GLN A 216 6.24 -14.87 20.60
C GLN A 216 5.61 -15.45 21.86
N ARG A 217 4.95 -14.60 22.65
CA ARG A 217 4.30 -15.01 23.91
C ARG A 217 2.82 -15.37 23.74
N GLY A 218 2.21 -15.00 22.62
CA GLY A 218 0.79 -15.19 22.39
C GLY A 218 -0.06 -14.30 23.30
N GLU A 219 0.35 -13.05 23.51
CA GLU A 219 -0.27 -12.13 24.47
C GLU A 219 -0.84 -10.88 23.78
N LEU A 220 -2.09 -10.55 24.09
CA LEU A 220 -2.76 -9.33 23.64
C LEU A 220 -2.74 -8.28 24.73
N LEU A 221 -2.26 -7.09 24.40
CA LEU A 221 -2.44 -5.91 25.23
C LEU A 221 -3.75 -5.21 24.83
N LEU A 222 -4.67 -5.03 25.77
CA LEU A 222 -6.01 -4.48 25.47
C LEU A 222 -6.51 -3.54 26.56
N THR A 223 -7.49 -2.72 26.22
CA THR A 223 -8.24 -1.88 27.17
C THR A 223 -9.72 -2.09 26.99
N TYR A 224 -10.44 -2.38 28.07
CA TYR A 224 -11.90 -2.47 28.02
C TYR A 224 -12.52 -1.10 27.75
N ASN A 225 -13.67 -1.09 27.06
CA ASN A 225 -14.40 0.14 26.71
C ASN A 225 -15.19 0.71 27.90
N GLU A 226 -14.54 0.80 29.07
CA GLU A 226 -15.09 1.33 30.30
C GLU A 226 -14.46 2.70 30.62
N PRO A 227 -15.09 3.56 31.43
CA PRO A 227 -14.58 4.91 31.69
C PRO A 227 -13.13 4.96 32.20
N THR A 228 -12.71 3.97 32.99
CA THR A 228 -11.34 3.92 33.56
C THR A 228 -10.27 3.46 32.57
N ARG A 229 -10.68 2.81 31.47
CA ARG A 229 -9.81 2.30 30.40
C ARG A 229 -8.53 1.60 30.87
N LYS A 230 -8.63 0.79 31.94
CA LYS A 230 -7.47 0.06 32.47
C LYS A 230 -6.94 -0.97 31.46
N THR A 231 -5.62 -1.03 31.35
CA THR A 231 -4.92 -1.96 30.47
C THR A 231 -4.83 -3.35 31.08
N HIS A 232 -4.98 -4.35 30.22
CA HIS A 232 -4.92 -5.77 30.59
C HIS A 232 -4.09 -6.54 29.57
N LEU A 233 -3.49 -7.64 30.02
CA LEU A 233 -2.92 -8.67 29.16
C LEU A 233 -3.86 -9.86 29.08
N TYR A 234 -4.11 -10.33 27.87
CA TYR A 234 -4.82 -11.57 27.59
C TYR A 234 -3.87 -12.58 26.95
N ASN A 235 -3.75 -13.76 27.56
CA ASN A 235 -3.00 -14.86 26.97
C ASN A 235 -3.91 -15.69 26.06
N VAL A 236 -3.60 -15.74 24.77
CA VAL A 236 -4.42 -16.44 23.75
C VAL A 236 -4.48 -17.95 24.00
N ARG A 237 -3.40 -18.55 24.54
CA ARG A 237 -3.32 -19.99 24.78
C ARG A 237 -4.14 -20.40 25.99
N THR A 238 -3.96 -19.72 27.12
CA THR A 238 -4.66 -20.06 28.38
C THR A 238 -6.03 -19.40 28.49
N ARG A 239 -6.35 -18.46 27.60
CA ARG A 239 -7.57 -17.64 27.61
C ARG A 239 -7.79 -16.85 28.91
N LYS A 240 -6.70 -16.51 29.62
CA LYS A 240 -6.76 -15.78 30.89
C LYS A 240 -6.45 -14.31 30.65
N VAL A 241 -7.16 -13.44 31.36
CA VAL A 241 -6.93 -12.00 31.40
C VAL A 241 -6.33 -11.64 32.76
N ARG A 242 -5.38 -10.71 32.80
CA ARG A 242 -4.87 -10.10 34.03
C ARG A 242 -4.62 -8.60 33.85
N SER A 243 -4.72 -7.85 34.93
CA SER A 243 -4.27 -6.45 34.93
C SER A 243 -2.74 -6.38 34.83
N VAL A 244 -2.26 -5.25 34.32
CA VAL A 244 -0.83 -4.95 34.17
C VAL A 244 -0.48 -3.60 34.77
N THR A 245 0.79 -3.48 35.15
CA THR A 245 1.42 -2.22 35.54
C THR A 245 1.92 -1.44 34.33
N ASP A 246 2.16 -0.13 34.48
CA ASP A 246 2.70 0.71 33.41
C ASP A 246 4.09 0.25 32.95
N GLN A 247 4.91 -0.28 33.86
CA GLN A 247 6.21 -0.86 33.53
C GLN A 247 6.09 -2.10 32.63
N GLU A 248 5.09 -2.94 32.87
CA GLU A 248 4.81 -4.10 32.00
C GLU A 248 4.29 -3.69 30.62
N VAL A 249 3.53 -2.60 30.55
CA VAL A 249 3.08 -2.00 29.28
C VAL A 249 4.28 -1.48 28.48
N GLN A 250 5.20 -0.75 29.11
CA GLN A 250 6.41 -0.27 28.42
C GLN A 250 7.25 -1.45 27.93
N ALA A 251 7.51 -2.42 28.81
CA ALA A 251 8.28 -3.61 28.46
C ALA A 251 7.61 -4.40 27.32
N PHE A 252 6.28 -4.38 27.20
CA PHE A 252 5.57 -4.97 26.07
C PHE A 252 5.95 -4.28 24.75
N TYR A 253 5.91 -2.94 24.70
CA TYR A 253 6.27 -2.22 23.48
C TYR A 253 7.75 -2.34 23.13
N ASP A 254 8.65 -2.30 24.11
CA ASP A 254 10.09 -2.46 23.89
C ASP A 254 10.42 -3.78 23.20
N ARG A 255 9.69 -4.86 23.55
CA ARG A 255 9.85 -6.17 22.90
C ARG A 255 9.31 -6.21 21.47
N VAL A 256 8.15 -5.61 21.24
CA VAL A 256 7.47 -5.68 19.94
C VAL A 256 8.11 -4.73 18.91
N GLN A 257 8.83 -3.69 19.35
CA GLN A 257 9.47 -2.69 18.50
C GLN A 257 10.95 -2.99 18.14
N GLY A 258 11.54 -4.08 18.65
CA GLY A 258 12.98 -4.32 18.52
C GLY A 258 13.48 -4.34 17.07
N SER A 259 14.40 -3.44 16.71
CA SER A 259 15.21 -3.53 15.49
C SER A 259 16.65 -3.90 15.85
N ALA A 260 17.09 -5.07 15.39
CA ALA A 260 18.50 -5.27 15.13
C ALA A 260 18.79 -4.53 13.81
N ALA A 261 19.50 -3.41 13.87
CA ALA A 261 20.02 -2.79 12.65
C ALA A 261 21.27 -3.60 12.25
N THR A 262 21.21 -4.34 11.14
CA THR A 262 22.45 -4.80 10.52
C THR A 262 23.33 -3.61 10.16
N LYS A 263 24.64 -3.72 10.43
CA LYS A 263 25.60 -2.68 10.04
C LYS A 263 25.66 -2.65 8.51
N ALA A 264 25.09 -1.60 7.92
CA ALA A 264 25.14 -1.38 6.48
C ALA A 264 26.58 -1.20 5.99
N PRO A 265 26.91 -1.65 4.76
CA PRO A 265 28.18 -1.30 4.15
C PRO A 265 28.27 0.21 3.92
N GLU A 266 29.47 0.78 4.08
CA GLU A 266 29.72 2.22 3.91
C GLU A 266 29.64 2.63 2.43
N VAL A 267 29.15 3.86 2.19
CA VAL A 267 29.12 4.50 0.88
C VAL A 267 30.36 5.39 0.76
N PRO A 268 31.16 5.31 -0.32
CA PRO A 268 32.30 6.19 -0.52
C PRO A 268 31.90 7.67 -0.60
N ASP A 269 32.67 8.55 0.03
CA ASP A 269 32.43 10.01 0.04
C ASP A 269 32.53 10.64 -1.37
N ASP A 270 33.25 10.00 -2.29
CA ASP A 270 33.48 10.43 -3.67
C ASP A 270 32.58 9.71 -4.69
N LEU A 271 31.51 9.05 -4.24
CA LEU A 271 30.61 8.34 -5.14
C LEU A 271 29.76 9.31 -5.99
N GLU A 272 30.11 9.39 -7.27
CA GLU A 272 29.37 10.15 -8.28
C GLU A 272 28.09 9.41 -8.72
N ALA A 273 27.03 9.50 -7.90
CA ALA A 273 25.77 8.76 -8.12
C ALA A 273 25.10 9.00 -9.48
N ASP A 274 25.32 10.17 -10.10
CA ASP A 274 24.79 10.51 -11.42
C ASP A 274 25.56 9.89 -12.59
N GLN A 275 26.77 9.38 -12.35
CA GLN A 275 27.63 8.77 -13.38
C GLN A 275 27.62 7.24 -13.33
N LEU A 276 26.88 6.64 -12.39
CA LEU A 276 26.82 5.19 -12.23
C LEU A 276 26.14 4.50 -13.43
N PRO A 277 26.61 3.30 -13.82
CA PRO A 277 25.90 2.50 -14.80
C PRO A 277 24.50 2.13 -14.28
N VAL A 278 23.51 2.23 -15.16
CA VAL A 278 22.10 1.95 -14.83
C VAL A 278 21.78 0.48 -15.12
N LYS A 279 21.27 -0.25 -14.13
CA LYS A 279 20.76 -1.62 -14.33
C LYS A 279 19.57 -1.62 -15.27
N THR A 280 19.47 -2.63 -16.13
CA THR A 280 18.24 -2.86 -16.92
C THR A 280 17.33 -3.77 -16.12
N LEU A 281 16.15 -3.28 -15.76
CA LEU A 281 15.12 -4.06 -15.07
C LEU A 281 13.92 -4.29 -16.00
N GLU A 282 13.54 -5.54 -16.21
CA GLU A 282 12.26 -5.86 -16.84
C GLU A 282 11.11 -5.67 -15.84
N TYR A 283 9.97 -5.15 -16.29
CA TYR A 283 8.76 -5.12 -15.49
C TYR A 283 7.76 -6.20 -15.94
N VAL A 284 7.37 -7.05 -15.00
CA VAL A 284 6.37 -8.11 -15.22
C VAL A 284 5.23 -7.93 -14.23
N GLN A 285 3.98 -7.90 -14.72
CA GLN A 285 2.79 -7.91 -13.88
C GLN A 285 2.28 -9.34 -13.72
N GLU A 286 2.28 -9.84 -12.49
CA GLU A 286 1.67 -11.12 -12.12
C GLU A 286 0.16 -10.95 -11.89
N GLY A 287 -0.60 -11.96 -12.29
CA GLY A 287 -2.04 -12.07 -12.06
C GLY A 287 -2.37 -12.86 -10.80
N GLU A 288 -3.48 -12.52 -10.16
CA GLU A 288 -4.11 -13.33 -9.10
C GLU A 288 -5.08 -14.38 -9.67
N ALA A 289 -5.56 -14.13 -10.88
CA ALA A 289 -6.38 -15.05 -11.64
C ALA A 289 -6.19 -14.80 -13.15
N ASN A 290 -6.76 -15.66 -13.98
CA ASN A 290 -6.93 -15.42 -15.40
C ASN A 290 -8.42 -15.37 -15.74
N LEU A 291 -8.80 -14.40 -16.57
CA LEU A 291 -10.05 -14.47 -17.30
C LEU A 291 -9.84 -15.33 -18.53
N THR A 292 -10.59 -16.42 -18.63
CA THR A 292 -10.59 -17.30 -19.81
C THR A 292 -11.71 -16.85 -20.74
N LEU A 293 -11.40 -16.55 -21.99
CA LEU A 293 -12.38 -16.15 -23.00
C LEU A 293 -11.95 -16.68 -24.36
N ASN A 294 -12.79 -17.49 -25.01
CA ASN A 294 -12.51 -18.08 -26.33
C ASN A 294 -11.14 -18.78 -26.42
N GLY A 295 -10.72 -19.47 -25.35
CA GLY A 295 -9.42 -20.13 -25.25
C GLY A 295 -8.23 -19.22 -24.94
N ALA A 296 -8.40 -17.89 -24.98
CA ALA A 296 -7.39 -16.94 -24.52
C ALA A 296 -7.45 -16.74 -23.01
N LYS A 297 -6.29 -16.47 -22.39
CA LYS A 297 -6.17 -16.08 -20.98
C LYS A 297 -5.75 -14.62 -20.88
N ILE A 298 -6.49 -13.86 -20.07
CA ILE A 298 -6.18 -12.47 -19.73
C ILE A 298 -5.82 -12.44 -18.25
N ALA A 299 -4.58 -12.09 -17.93
CA ALA A 299 -4.14 -11.98 -16.55
C ALA A 299 -4.94 -10.89 -15.82
N LEU A 300 -5.58 -11.28 -14.71
CA LEU A 300 -6.29 -10.39 -13.82
C LEU A 300 -5.46 -10.16 -12.57
N PRO A 301 -4.95 -8.94 -12.34
CA PRO A 301 -4.07 -8.64 -11.23
C PRO A 301 -4.77 -8.61 -9.88
N PHE A 302 -6.10 -8.44 -9.86
CA PHE A 302 -6.91 -8.55 -8.66
C PHE A 302 -8.37 -8.78 -9.05
N VAL A 303 -8.96 -9.89 -8.60
CA VAL A 303 -10.38 -10.23 -8.77
C VAL A 303 -10.84 -10.80 -7.43
N PHE A 304 -12.06 -10.49 -6.99
CA PHE A 304 -12.50 -10.85 -5.64
C PHE A 304 -14.01 -11.01 -5.54
N PHE A 305 -14.46 -11.78 -4.56
CA PHE A 305 -15.87 -11.76 -4.13
C PHE A 305 -16.11 -10.63 -3.14
N GLY A 306 -17.12 -9.81 -3.36
CA GLY A 306 -17.53 -8.72 -2.47
C GLY A 306 -18.26 -9.23 -1.22
N LEU A 307 -18.60 -8.29 -0.32
CA LEU A 307 -19.43 -8.59 0.85
C LEU A 307 -20.84 -9.08 0.48
N ASP A 308 -21.33 -8.70 -0.70
CA ASP A 308 -22.57 -9.19 -1.32
C ASP A 308 -22.42 -10.58 -1.98
N ARG A 309 -21.23 -11.19 -1.88
CA ARG A 309 -20.86 -12.48 -2.48
C ARG A 309 -20.85 -12.49 -4.01
N GLU A 310 -20.96 -11.33 -4.65
CA GLU A 310 -20.81 -11.17 -6.09
C GLU A 310 -19.33 -11.11 -6.46
N LEU A 311 -18.97 -11.66 -7.63
CA LEU A 311 -17.61 -11.60 -8.15
C LEU A 311 -17.37 -10.25 -8.86
N TYR A 312 -16.28 -9.58 -8.53
CA TYR A 312 -15.88 -8.29 -9.07
C TYR A 312 -14.64 -8.40 -9.96
N ILE A 313 -14.80 -8.08 -11.25
CA ILE A 313 -13.78 -8.23 -12.29
C ILE A 313 -13.21 -6.84 -12.64
N PRO A 314 -11.88 -6.65 -12.65
CA PRO A 314 -11.29 -5.35 -12.98
C PRO A 314 -11.52 -5.04 -14.47
N VAL A 315 -12.00 -3.83 -14.76
CA VAL A 315 -12.39 -3.45 -16.13
C VAL A 315 -11.17 -3.26 -17.02
N ARG A 316 -10.15 -2.55 -16.54
CA ARG A 316 -8.99 -2.12 -17.35
C ARG A 316 -8.21 -3.27 -18.02
N PRO A 317 -7.80 -4.35 -17.31
CA PRO A 317 -7.05 -5.45 -17.96
C PRO A 317 -7.83 -6.09 -19.11
N VAL A 318 -9.16 -6.18 -18.98
CA VAL A 318 -10.04 -6.74 -19.99
C VAL A 318 -10.22 -5.76 -21.15
N SER A 319 -10.53 -4.49 -20.86
CA SER A 319 -10.73 -3.48 -21.90
C SER A 319 -9.48 -3.25 -22.73
N ASP A 320 -8.31 -3.20 -22.10
CA ASP A 320 -7.04 -2.98 -22.78
C ASP A 320 -6.73 -4.17 -23.71
N ARG A 321 -7.00 -5.40 -23.26
CA ARG A 321 -6.72 -6.62 -24.03
C ARG A 321 -7.69 -6.86 -25.19
N LEU A 322 -8.95 -6.45 -25.03
CA LEU A 322 -10.02 -6.61 -26.02
C LEU A 322 -10.28 -5.33 -26.83
N SER A 323 -9.45 -4.30 -26.65
CA SER A 323 -9.57 -3.00 -27.30
C SER A 323 -10.93 -2.34 -27.10
N TRP A 324 -11.53 -2.49 -25.91
CA TRP A 324 -12.78 -1.80 -25.55
C TRP A 324 -12.49 -0.36 -25.17
N GLU A 325 -13.39 0.53 -25.56
CA GLU A 325 -13.29 1.93 -25.18
C GLU A 325 -13.98 2.16 -23.82
N VAL A 326 -13.26 2.72 -22.86
CA VAL A 326 -13.80 3.07 -21.53
C VAL A 326 -13.75 4.58 -21.36
N LYS A 327 -14.91 5.23 -21.40
CA LYS A 327 -15.06 6.68 -21.25
C LYS A 327 -15.72 7.03 -19.94
N ARG A 328 -15.13 7.98 -19.20
CA ARG A 328 -15.80 8.59 -18.05
C ARG A 328 -16.86 9.57 -18.55
N SER A 329 -18.10 9.43 -18.09
CA SER A 329 -19.20 10.29 -18.52
C SER A 329 -19.06 11.71 -17.96
N SER A 330 -19.51 12.72 -18.72
CA SER A 330 -19.51 14.13 -18.28
C SER A 330 -20.28 14.32 -16.96
N GLY A 331 -19.74 15.14 -16.06
CA GLY A 331 -20.32 15.36 -14.72
C GLY A 331 -20.04 14.24 -13.71
N SER A 332 -19.34 13.18 -14.11
CA SER A 332 -18.89 12.13 -13.20
C SER A 332 -17.90 12.67 -12.18
N ASN A 333 -18.19 12.48 -10.90
CA ASN A 333 -17.29 12.75 -9.78
C ASN A 333 -17.12 11.49 -8.92
N MET A 334 -16.36 11.56 -7.83
CA MET A 334 -16.12 10.39 -6.96
C MET A 334 -17.39 9.87 -6.24
N LYS A 335 -18.41 10.72 -6.05
CA LYS A 335 -19.70 10.36 -5.44
C LYS A 335 -20.70 9.75 -6.42
N SER A 336 -20.59 10.06 -7.70
CA SER A 336 -21.54 9.63 -8.74
C SER A 336 -20.79 9.19 -9.98
N TYR A 337 -19.79 8.34 -9.79
CA TYR A 337 -18.98 7.92 -10.92
C TYR A 337 -19.86 7.20 -11.94
N ARG A 338 -19.62 7.49 -13.22
CA ARG A 338 -20.33 6.87 -14.33
C ARG A 338 -19.35 6.74 -15.47
N TYR A 339 -19.27 5.52 -16.00
CA TYR A 339 -18.45 5.20 -17.15
C TYR A 339 -19.30 4.54 -18.21
N THR A 340 -18.92 4.72 -19.47
CA THR A 340 -19.46 3.98 -20.60
C THR A 340 -18.37 3.06 -21.11
N VAL A 341 -18.66 1.76 -21.19
CA VAL A 341 -17.79 0.79 -21.84
C VAL A 341 -18.41 0.43 -23.18
N SER A 342 -17.65 0.62 -24.26
CA SER A 342 -18.07 0.32 -25.63
C SER A 342 -17.22 -0.80 -26.19
N THR A 343 -17.85 -1.91 -26.58
CA THR A 343 -17.17 -3.11 -27.14
C THR A 343 -17.12 -3.10 -28.68
N GLY A 344 -17.52 -1.98 -29.31
CA GLY A 344 -17.73 -1.85 -30.75
C GLY A 344 -19.11 -2.31 -31.22
N THR A 345 -19.71 -3.32 -30.57
CA THR A 345 -21.06 -3.82 -30.91
C THR A 345 -22.15 -3.31 -29.97
N GLN A 346 -21.77 -2.93 -28.76
CA GLN A 346 -22.70 -2.48 -27.73
C GLN A 346 -22.00 -1.50 -26.77
N SER A 347 -22.82 -0.82 -25.97
CA SER A 347 -22.36 0.09 -24.93
C SER A 347 -23.08 -0.24 -23.63
N PHE A 348 -22.32 -0.23 -22.53
CA PHE A 348 -22.84 -0.52 -21.20
C PHE A 348 -22.47 0.61 -20.24
N GLN A 349 -23.43 1.02 -19.42
CA GLN A 349 -23.21 2.04 -18.39
C GLN A 349 -22.76 1.36 -17.09
N ILE A 350 -21.62 1.81 -16.59
CA ILE A 350 -21.07 1.38 -15.31
C ILE A 350 -21.26 2.50 -14.28
N ASP A 351 -21.91 2.18 -13.17
CA ASP A 351 -22.11 3.07 -12.02
C ASP A 351 -22.10 2.27 -10.71
N ARG A 352 -22.40 2.93 -9.58
CA ARG A 352 -22.33 2.32 -8.24
C ARG A 352 -23.26 1.11 -8.03
N SER A 353 -24.31 0.95 -8.83
CA SER A 353 -25.25 -0.16 -8.68
C SER A 353 -24.65 -1.50 -9.14
N ASN A 354 -23.80 -1.45 -10.17
CA ASN A 354 -23.22 -2.61 -10.84
C ASN A 354 -21.70 -2.75 -10.68
N SER A 355 -21.05 -1.83 -9.98
CA SER A 355 -19.59 -1.80 -9.88
C SER A 355 -19.09 -1.31 -8.53
N LYS A 356 -17.76 -1.39 -8.35
CA LYS A 356 -17.04 -0.77 -7.24
C LYS A 356 -15.79 -0.07 -7.75
N VAL A 357 -15.41 1.02 -7.10
CA VAL A 357 -14.08 1.61 -7.25
C VAL A 357 -13.27 1.33 -5.99
N ILE A 358 -12.22 0.51 -6.10
CA ILE A 358 -11.36 0.13 -4.97
C ILE A 358 -9.90 0.36 -5.35
N GLY A 359 -9.20 1.12 -4.50
CA GLY A 359 -7.78 1.44 -4.67
C GLY A 359 -7.47 1.93 -6.07
N ASP A 360 -8.23 2.94 -6.54
CA ASP A 360 -8.21 3.57 -7.87
C ASP A 360 -8.73 2.79 -9.09
N ARG A 361 -9.12 1.52 -8.96
CA ARG A 361 -9.66 0.75 -10.09
C ARG A 361 -11.15 0.54 -10.05
N LEU A 362 -11.73 0.54 -11.24
CA LEU A 362 -13.10 0.15 -11.50
C LEU A 362 -13.21 -1.37 -11.66
N TYR A 363 -14.12 -1.98 -10.89
CA TYR A 363 -14.48 -3.38 -10.95
C TYR A 363 -15.96 -3.53 -11.27
N LEU A 364 -16.30 -4.39 -12.22
CA LEU A 364 -17.68 -4.68 -12.60
C LEU A 364 -18.14 -6.01 -11.98
N LYS A 365 -19.39 -6.08 -11.54
CA LYS A 365 -19.98 -7.35 -11.09
C LYS A 365 -20.05 -8.35 -12.25
N ALA A 366 -19.84 -9.63 -11.96
CA ALA A 366 -19.86 -10.70 -12.96
C ALA A 366 -21.15 -10.77 -13.78
N ASN A 367 -22.32 -10.61 -13.14
CA ASN A 367 -23.61 -10.64 -13.83
C ASN A 367 -23.72 -9.50 -14.88
N ASP A 368 -23.23 -8.32 -14.54
CA ASP A 368 -23.19 -7.17 -15.44
C ASP A 368 -22.09 -7.29 -16.49
N PHE A 369 -20.96 -7.91 -16.14
CA PHE A 369 -19.87 -8.19 -17.08
C PHE A 369 -20.30 -9.13 -18.21
N THR A 370 -21.24 -10.04 -17.94
CA THR A 370 -21.83 -10.93 -18.96
C THR A 370 -22.58 -10.16 -20.04
N GLN A 371 -23.04 -8.94 -19.75
CA GLN A 371 -23.64 -8.07 -20.77
C GLN A 371 -22.61 -7.54 -21.75
N LEU A 372 -21.33 -7.44 -21.38
CA LEU A 372 -20.25 -6.98 -22.26
C LEU A 372 -19.67 -8.10 -23.12
N VAL A 373 -19.55 -9.30 -22.54
CA VAL A 373 -18.97 -10.47 -23.20
C VAL A 373 -19.52 -11.77 -22.61
N SER A 374 -19.75 -12.78 -23.44
CA SER A 374 -20.24 -14.10 -23.02
C SER A 374 -19.14 -15.17 -23.10
N GLY A 375 -19.38 -16.35 -22.52
CA GLY A 375 -18.47 -17.50 -22.62
C GLY A 375 -17.15 -17.31 -21.88
N TRP A 376 -17.14 -16.50 -20.81
CA TRP A 376 -15.97 -16.25 -19.98
C TRP A 376 -15.97 -17.10 -18.70
N GLY A 377 -14.79 -17.24 -18.09
CA GLY A 377 -14.60 -17.90 -16.80
C GLY A 377 -13.42 -17.31 -16.03
N ILE A 378 -13.30 -17.63 -14.74
CA ILE A 378 -12.15 -17.27 -13.91
C ILE A 378 -11.39 -18.53 -13.52
N GLU A 379 -10.09 -18.52 -13.82
CA GLU A 379 -9.12 -19.50 -13.33
C GLU A 379 -8.27 -18.83 -12.25
N TRP A 380 -8.44 -19.25 -11.00
CA TRP A 380 -7.69 -18.71 -9.87
C TRP A 380 -6.26 -19.23 -9.84
N ILE A 381 -5.30 -18.37 -9.46
CA ILE A 381 -3.89 -18.75 -9.37
C ILE A 381 -3.53 -19.00 -7.89
N PRO A 382 -3.28 -20.26 -7.49
CA PRO A 382 -2.80 -20.57 -6.14
C PRO A 382 -1.35 -20.10 -5.97
N VAL A 383 -0.97 -19.82 -4.73
CA VAL A 383 0.44 -19.61 -4.36
C VAL A 383 1.04 -21.01 -4.19
N LYS A 384 2.13 -21.26 -4.91
CA LYS A 384 2.86 -22.54 -4.84
C LYS A 384 3.73 -22.63 -3.60
#